data_AF-A0A8T5URS3-F1
#
_entry.id   AF-A0A8T5URS3-F1
#
_cell.length_a   1.000
_cell.length_b   1.000
_cell.length_c   1.000
_cell.angle_alpha   90.00
_cell.angle_beta   90.00
_cell.angle_gamma   90.00
#
_symmetry.space_group_name_H-M   'P 1'
#
loop_
_entity.id
_entity.type
_entity.pdbx_description
1 polymer ?
#
loop_
_entity_poly.entity_id
_entity_poly.type
_entity_poly.pdbx_seq_one_letter_code
_entity_poly.pdbx_strand_id
1 'polypeptide(L)'
;MEKKSGIIGFTGAFRDSVKEIADGSKIVFTGSIAVCTPFIELLSYAIRDKNFDMVYVPVADLKKSKMINMQENIGFSVVDVPADPKGPDVVVVMGGLAMPKFGCSPEDVLKMIKEISVDHKPKIIGVCFMNIFERTGWTKKISYDVLIDTNMETTVS
;
A
#
# COMPACT_ATOMS: atom_id res chain seq x y z
N MET A 1 4.69 0.79 -20.35
CA MET A 1 4.80 1.44 -19.03
C MET A 1 5.31 2.84 -19.25
N GLU A 2 4.66 3.83 -18.62
CA GLU A 2 5.15 5.21 -18.62
C GLU A 2 6.23 5.36 -17.54
N LYS A 3 7.36 6.00 -17.88
CA LYS A 3 8.47 6.22 -16.93
C LYS A 3 8.27 7.58 -16.25
N LYS A 4 8.10 7.55 -14.93
CA LYS A 4 8.06 8.76 -14.08
C LYS A 4 9.26 8.74 -13.14
N SER A 5 9.78 9.91 -12.77
CA SER A 5 11.06 10.04 -12.05
C SER A 5 10.91 10.73 -10.70
N GLY A 6 11.73 10.32 -9.74
CA GLY A 6 11.83 10.93 -8.41
C GLY A 6 10.56 10.79 -7.57
N ILE A 7 10.50 11.54 -6.46
CA ILE A 7 9.38 11.51 -5.51
C ILE A 7 8.08 11.96 -6.17
N ILE A 8 8.13 12.99 -7.04
CA ILE A 8 6.95 13.49 -7.78
C ILE A 8 6.41 12.40 -8.70
N GLY A 9 7.29 11.70 -9.43
CA GLY A 9 6.87 10.60 -10.29
C GLY A 9 6.25 9.44 -9.52
N PHE A 10 6.86 9.06 -8.39
CA PHE A 10 6.37 7.99 -7.52
C PHE A 10 5.00 8.30 -6.92
N THR A 11 4.88 9.44 -6.23
CA THR A 11 3.63 9.87 -5.58
C THR A 11 2.54 10.21 -6.60
N GLY A 12 2.90 10.81 -7.74
CA GLY A 12 1.99 11.09 -8.84
C GLY A 12 1.44 9.81 -9.49
N ALA A 13 2.28 8.79 -9.71
CA ALA A 13 1.82 7.49 -10.22
C ALA A 13 0.79 6.85 -9.29
N PHE A 14 1.02 6.90 -7.98
CA PHE A 14 0.06 6.39 -7.01
C PHE A 14 -1.23 7.19 -6.99
N ARG A 15 -1.15 8.52 -6.98
CA ARG A 15 -2.32 9.40 -7.07
C ARG A 15 -3.17 9.10 -8.31
N ASP A 16 -2.54 8.95 -9.48
CA ASP A 16 -3.23 8.62 -10.73
C ASP A 16 -3.90 7.24 -10.67
N SER A 17 -3.32 6.29 -9.93
CA SER A 17 -3.86 4.95 -9.80
C SER A 17 -5.16 4.88 -8.99
N VAL A 18 -5.45 5.88 -8.16
CA VAL A 18 -6.68 5.97 -7.34
C VAL A 18 -7.60 7.11 -7.76
N LYS A 19 -7.31 7.82 -8.87
CA LYS A 19 -8.04 9.03 -9.27
C LYS A 19 -9.55 8.83 -9.47
N GLU A 20 -9.94 7.67 -9.99
CA GLU A 20 -11.34 7.30 -10.29
C GLU A 20 -12.06 6.69 -9.07
N ILE A 21 -11.36 6.52 -7.94
CA ILE A 21 -11.96 6.05 -6.69
C ILE A 21 -12.69 7.22 -6.04
N ALA A 22 -13.92 6.97 -5.60
CA ALA A 22 -14.78 7.99 -5.01
C ALA A 22 -14.17 8.56 -3.73
N ASP A 23 -14.26 9.86 -3.53
CA ASP A 23 -13.80 10.52 -2.31
C ASP A 23 -14.48 9.90 -1.07
N GLY A 24 -13.76 9.78 0.04
CA GLY A 24 -14.28 9.10 1.25
C GLY A 24 -14.25 7.57 1.22
N SER A 25 -13.89 6.94 0.09
CA SER A 25 -13.71 5.49 -0.03
C SER A 25 -12.65 4.94 0.93
N LYS A 26 -12.68 3.63 1.17
CA LYS A 26 -11.74 2.96 2.08
C LYS A 26 -10.54 2.40 1.34
N ILE A 27 -9.34 2.73 1.81
CA ILE A 27 -8.06 2.20 1.30
C ILE A 27 -7.35 1.44 2.41
N VAL A 28 -7.07 0.17 2.15
CA VAL A 28 -6.30 -0.69 3.07
C VAL A 28 -4.88 -0.86 2.52
N PHE A 29 -3.89 -0.42 3.28
CA PHE A 29 -2.48 -0.67 3.01
C PHE A 29 -2.02 -1.92 3.78
N THR A 30 -1.24 -2.78 3.15
CA THR A 30 -0.52 -3.85 3.84
C THR A 30 0.95 -3.84 3.48
N GLY A 31 1.80 -3.96 4.49
CA GLY A 31 3.23 -3.75 4.35
C GLY A 31 4.03 -4.36 5.48
N SER A 32 5.34 -4.41 5.28
CA SER A 32 6.27 -4.77 6.34
C SER A 32 6.39 -3.63 7.35
N ILE A 33 6.37 -3.98 8.65
CA ILE A 33 6.54 -3.03 9.75
C ILE A 33 7.89 -2.32 9.75
N ALA A 34 8.93 -2.91 9.15
CA ALA A 34 10.29 -2.40 9.24
C ALA A 34 10.57 -1.26 8.26
N VAL A 35 9.97 -1.31 7.07
CA VAL A 35 10.36 -0.45 5.95
C VAL A 35 9.19 0.20 5.23
N CYS A 36 7.98 -0.38 5.27
CA CYS A 36 6.87 0.10 4.45
C CYS A 36 6.12 1.27 5.08
N THR A 37 6.10 1.39 6.41
CA THR A 37 5.31 2.41 7.12
C THR A 37 5.58 3.84 6.62
N PRO A 38 6.84 4.31 6.48
CA PRO A 38 7.11 5.66 5.99
C PRO A 38 6.63 5.90 4.55
N PHE A 39 6.69 4.87 3.69
CA PHE A 39 6.17 4.97 2.33
C PHE A 39 4.64 4.99 2.30
N ILE A 40 3.97 4.21 3.16
CA ILE A 40 2.52 4.26 3.31
C ILE A 40 2.06 5.66 3.73
N GLU A 41 2.74 6.27 4.69
CA GLU A 41 2.47 7.64 5.14
C GLU A 41 2.69 8.67 4.03
N LEU A 42 3.80 8.56 3.28
CA LEU A 42 4.06 9.39 2.10
C LEU A 42 2.98 9.26 1.02
N LEU A 43 2.57 8.03 0.71
CA LEU A 43 1.53 7.75 -0.28
C LEU A 43 0.15 8.24 0.19
N SER A 44 -0.14 8.13 1.49
CA SER A 44 -1.36 8.68 2.10
C SER A 44 -1.41 10.20 1.95
N TYR A 45 -0.28 10.89 2.15
CA TYR A 45 -0.18 12.33 1.93
C TYR A 45 -0.38 12.74 0.46
N ALA A 46 0.04 11.90 -0.50
CA ALA A 46 -0.13 12.16 -1.93
C ALA A 46 -1.59 12.22 -2.38
N ILE A 47 -2.50 11.61 -1.60
CA ILE A 47 -3.94 11.51 -1.88
C ILE A 47 -4.81 12.21 -0.83
N ARG A 48 -4.21 13.12 -0.04
CA ARG A 48 -4.83 13.79 1.11
C ARG A 48 -6.13 14.54 0.83
N ASP A 49 -6.31 15.04 -0.40
CA ASP A 49 -7.47 15.80 -0.83
C ASP A 49 -8.72 14.95 -1.09
N LYS A 50 -8.57 13.62 -1.11
CA LYS A 50 -9.66 12.66 -1.37
C LYS A 50 -10.43 12.24 -0.11
N ASN A 51 -9.96 12.63 1.08
CA ASN A 51 -10.57 12.27 2.37
C ASN A 51 -10.83 10.76 2.54
N PHE A 52 -9.98 9.90 1.99
CA PHE A 52 -10.13 8.45 2.11
C PHE A 52 -10.05 7.98 3.57
N ASP A 53 -10.84 6.95 3.91
CA ASP A 53 -10.67 6.18 5.15
C ASP A 53 -9.50 5.21 4.97
N MET A 54 -8.37 5.50 5.62
CA MET A 54 -7.12 4.78 5.39
C MET A 54 -6.74 3.91 6.58
N VAL A 55 -6.50 2.63 6.30
CA VAL A 55 -6.18 1.61 7.29
C VAL A 55 -4.87 0.92 6.93
N TYR A 56 -3.99 0.73 7.90
CA TYR A 56 -2.78 -0.08 7.78
C TYR A 56 -2.97 -1.44 8.43
N VAL A 57 -2.78 -2.51 7.66
CA VAL A 57 -2.76 -3.91 8.11
C VAL A 57 -1.32 -4.44 8.02
N PRO A 58 -0.55 -4.41 9.13
CA PRO A 58 0.84 -4.84 9.12
C PRO A 58 0.95 -6.35 8.88
N VAL A 59 1.81 -6.76 7.95
CA VAL A 59 2.16 -8.17 7.69
C VAL A 59 0.93 -9.06 7.44
N ALA A 60 -0.08 -8.52 6.76
CA ALA A 60 -1.36 -9.17 6.49
C ALA A 60 -2.11 -9.68 7.74
N ASP A 61 -1.81 -9.16 8.94
CA ASP A 61 -2.45 -9.55 10.19
C ASP A 61 -3.59 -8.59 10.56
N LEU A 62 -4.83 -9.00 10.24
CA LEU A 62 -6.03 -8.19 10.47
C LEU A 62 -6.26 -7.77 11.92
N LYS A 63 -5.72 -8.52 12.89
CA LYS A 63 -5.86 -8.19 14.33
C LYS A 63 -5.03 -6.97 14.72
N LYS A 64 -4.06 -6.60 13.90
CA LYS A 64 -3.14 -5.48 14.12
C LYS A 64 -3.47 -4.27 13.26
N SER A 65 -4.67 -4.22 12.69
CA SER A 65 -5.12 -3.11 11.86
C SER A 65 -5.09 -1.79 12.64
N LYS A 66 -4.49 -0.75 12.04
CA LYS A 66 -4.32 0.58 12.62
C LYS A 66 -4.82 1.67 11.68
N MET A 67 -5.35 2.75 12.25
CA MET A 67 -5.77 3.92 11.50
C MET A 67 -4.56 4.67 10.94
N ILE A 68 -4.69 5.19 9.72
CA ILE A 68 -3.79 6.20 9.15
C ILE A 68 -4.54 7.53 9.16
N ASN A 69 -3.99 8.56 9.80
CA ASN A 69 -4.65 9.86 9.90
C ASN A 69 -3.66 11.02 9.73
N MET A 70 -4.16 12.16 9.27
CA MET A 70 -3.41 13.42 9.28
C MET A 70 -3.18 13.86 10.72
N GLN A 71 -1.94 14.19 11.05
CA GLN A 71 -1.51 14.72 12.34
C GLN A 71 -1.01 16.16 12.15
N GLU A 72 -1.48 17.05 13.01
CA GLU A 72 -1.14 18.48 12.97
C GLU A 72 0.38 18.68 13.06
N ASN A 73 0.95 19.49 12.16
CA ASN A 73 2.39 19.79 12.06
C ASN A 73 3.32 18.57 11.82
N ILE A 74 2.78 17.39 11.48
CA ILE A 74 3.57 16.17 11.20
C ILE A 74 3.30 15.66 9.79
N GLY A 75 2.04 15.53 9.40
CA GLY A 75 1.63 14.86 8.16
C GLY A 75 0.79 13.62 8.43
N PHE A 76 0.66 12.72 7.46
CA PHE A 76 -0.02 11.45 7.70
C PHE A 76 0.83 10.52 8.55
N SER A 77 0.22 9.87 9.54
CA SER A 77 0.89 8.90 10.38
C SER A 77 0.00 7.67 10.61
N VAL A 78 0.63 6.51 10.69
CA VAL A 78 0.00 5.34 11.32
C VAL A 78 -0.07 5.61 12.81
N VAL A 79 -1.28 5.69 13.37
CA VAL A 79 -1.49 5.94 14.79
C VAL A 79 -1.87 4.66 15.52
N ASP A 80 -1.61 4.60 16.83
CA ASP A 80 -1.94 3.43 17.65
C ASP A 80 -3.44 3.35 18.01
N VAL A 81 -4.30 3.49 16.99
CA VAL A 81 -5.76 3.41 17.10
C VAL A 81 -6.22 2.24 16.24
N PRO A 82 -6.92 1.23 16.80
CA PRO A 82 -7.50 0.15 16.01
C PRO A 82 -8.45 0.67 14.94
N ALA A 83 -8.46 0.05 13.77
CA ALA A 83 -9.35 0.40 12.66
C ALA A 83 -9.93 -0.85 12.00
N ASP A 84 -11.12 -0.73 11.41
CA ASP A 84 -11.79 -1.81 10.69
C ASP A 84 -11.34 -1.84 9.21
N PRO A 85 -10.63 -2.90 8.76
CA PRO A 85 -10.17 -3.02 7.39
C PRO A 85 -11.24 -3.59 6.43
N LYS A 86 -12.43 -3.96 6.89
CA LYS A 86 -13.46 -4.60 6.06
C LYS A 86 -14.06 -3.65 5.02
N GLY A 87 -14.45 -4.24 3.88
CA GLY A 87 -15.07 -3.55 2.76
C GLY A 87 -14.20 -2.47 2.11
N PRO A 88 -12.91 -2.73 1.80
CA PRO A 88 -12.10 -1.73 1.13
C PRO A 88 -12.48 -1.60 -0.35
N ASP A 89 -12.39 -0.39 -0.88
CA ASP A 89 -12.46 -0.12 -2.32
C ASP A 89 -11.10 -0.39 -3.00
N VAL A 90 -10.01 -0.20 -2.23
CA VAL A 90 -8.63 -0.40 -2.69
C VAL A 90 -7.82 -1.15 -1.64
N VAL A 91 -7.03 -2.14 -2.08
CA VAL A 91 -5.96 -2.74 -1.28
C VAL A 91 -4.61 -2.43 -1.90
N VAL A 92 -3.73 -1.81 -1.14
CA VAL A 92 -2.36 -1.48 -1.53
C VAL A 92 -1.39 -2.47 -0.88
N VAL A 93 -0.74 -3.30 -1.69
CA VAL A 93 0.22 -4.31 -1.24
C VAL A 93 1.64 -3.76 -1.44
N MET A 94 2.37 -3.61 -0.34
CA MET A 94 3.73 -3.04 -0.36
C MET A 94 4.80 -4.13 -0.55
N GLY A 95 5.78 -3.85 -1.40
CA GLY A 95 6.84 -4.79 -1.81
C GLY A 95 7.72 -5.32 -0.68
N GLY A 96 7.79 -4.63 0.45
CA GLY A 96 8.51 -5.12 1.64
C GLY A 96 7.95 -6.44 2.17
N LEU A 97 6.68 -6.77 1.89
CA LEU A 97 6.10 -8.08 2.23
C LEU A 97 6.72 -9.25 1.46
N ALA A 98 7.32 -9.00 0.30
CA ALA A 98 8.00 -10.02 -0.48
C ALA A 98 9.46 -10.24 -0.05
N MET A 99 9.96 -9.48 0.94
CA MET A 99 11.34 -9.61 1.43
C MET A 99 11.46 -10.76 2.46
N PRO A 100 12.47 -11.64 2.34
CA PRO A 100 12.58 -12.85 3.17
C PRO A 100 12.58 -12.64 4.70
N LYS A 101 13.06 -11.49 5.19
CA LYS A 101 13.22 -11.23 6.63
C LYS A 101 12.06 -10.51 7.29
N PHE A 102 11.27 -9.78 6.51
CA PHE A 102 10.35 -8.76 7.05
C PHE A 102 8.90 -8.92 6.56
N GLY A 103 8.68 -9.93 5.71
CA GLY A 103 7.44 -10.11 4.98
C GLY A 103 6.61 -11.31 5.44
N CYS A 104 5.62 -11.65 4.62
CA CYS A 104 4.75 -12.80 4.76
C CYS A 104 4.65 -13.54 3.42
N SER A 105 3.89 -14.62 3.35
CA SER A 105 3.64 -15.28 2.06
C SER A 105 2.61 -14.49 1.23
N PRO A 106 2.64 -14.59 -0.12
CA PRO A 106 1.57 -14.04 -0.95
C PRO A 106 0.21 -14.72 -0.67
N GLU A 107 0.23 -15.97 -0.19
CA GLU A 107 -0.97 -16.68 0.25
C GLU A 107 -1.63 -16.01 1.48
N ASP A 108 -0.84 -15.51 2.43
CA ASP A 108 -1.34 -14.76 3.58
C ASP A 108 -2.01 -13.44 3.13
N VAL A 109 -1.41 -12.74 2.17
CA VAL A 109 -1.97 -11.52 1.59
C VAL A 109 -3.29 -11.81 0.88
N LEU A 110 -3.35 -12.87 0.06
CA LEU A 110 -4.57 -13.28 -0.63
C LEU A 110 -5.68 -13.67 0.34
N LYS A 111 -5.34 -14.39 1.41
CA LYS A 111 -6.27 -14.74 2.48
C LYS A 111 -6.82 -13.49 3.15
N MET A 112 -5.93 -12.55 3.50
CA MET A 112 -6.31 -11.28 4.11
C MET A 112 -7.24 -10.45 3.20
N ILE A 113 -6.90 -10.32 1.91
CA ILE A 113 -7.76 -9.64 0.91
C ILE A 113 -9.13 -10.32 0.84
N LYS A 114 -9.17 -11.65 0.77
CA LYS A 114 -10.43 -12.40 0.72
C LYS A 114 -11.30 -12.18 1.97
N GLU A 115 -10.68 -12.12 3.15
CA GLU A 115 -11.41 -11.93 4.42
C GLU A 115 -12.00 -10.52 4.57
N ILE A 116 -11.35 -9.50 4.01
CA ILE A 116 -11.84 -8.11 4.08
C ILE A 116 -12.75 -7.71 2.92
N SER A 117 -12.72 -8.44 1.81
CA SER A 117 -13.53 -8.17 0.61
C SER A 117 -14.94 -8.77 0.73
N VAL A 118 -15.76 -8.22 1.63
CA VAL A 118 -17.09 -8.79 1.97
C VAL A 118 -18.12 -8.52 0.87
N ASP A 119 -18.24 -7.27 0.42
CA ASP A 119 -19.35 -6.84 -0.45
C ASP A 119 -18.96 -6.77 -1.93
N HIS A 120 -17.69 -6.49 -2.22
CA HIS A 120 -17.19 -6.32 -3.58
C HIS A 120 -15.69 -6.65 -3.65
N LYS A 121 -15.21 -6.85 -4.88
CA LYS A 121 -13.78 -7.05 -5.13
C LYS A 121 -13.06 -5.69 -5.14
N PRO A 122 -12.08 -5.45 -4.26
CA PRO A 122 -11.30 -4.22 -4.27
C PRO A 122 -10.38 -4.16 -5.49
N LYS A 123 -9.99 -2.94 -5.85
CA LYS A 123 -8.83 -2.71 -6.72
C LYS A 123 -7.55 -3.06 -5.96
N ILE A 124 -6.70 -3.90 -6.53
CA ILE A 124 -5.44 -4.33 -5.93
C ILE A 124 -4.28 -3.57 -6.58
N ILE A 125 -3.56 -2.77 -5.80
CA ILE A 125 -2.42 -1.97 -6.25
C ILE A 125 -1.15 -2.52 -5.60
N GLY A 126 -0.19 -2.96 -6.41
CA GLY A 126 1.14 -3.32 -5.94
C GLY A 126 2.06 -2.10 -5.97
N VAL A 127 2.73 -1.79 -4.86
CA VAL A 127 3.76 -0.75 -4.81
C VAL A 127 5.07 -1.36 -4.33
N CYS A 128 6.09 -1.34 -5.18
CA CYS A 128 7.36 -1.97 -4.87
C CYS A 128 8.58 -1.21 -5.37
N PHE A 129 9.74 -1.70 -4.95
CA PHE A 129 11.03 -1.21 -5.39
C PHE A 129 11.88 -2.34 -5.95
N MET A 130 12.72 -2.01 -6.93
CA MET A 130 13.74 -2.92 -7.50
C MET A 130 13.14 -4.25 -7.99
N ASN A 131 11.93 -4.18 -8.56
CA ASN A 131 11.19 -5.28 -9.15
C ASN A 131 10.99 -6.50 -8.24
N ILE A 132 10.87 -6.27 -6.92
CA ILE A 132 10.85 -7.37 -5.94
C ILE A 132 9.67 -8.33 -6.15
N PHE A 133 8.48 -7.85 -6.55
CA PHE A 133 7.33 -8.73 -6.77
C PHE A 133 7.54 -9.69 -7.94
N GLU A 134 8.14 -9.25 -9.05
CA GLU A 134 8.42 -10.15 -10.16
C GLU A 134 9.54 -11.13 -9.82
N ARG A 135 10.63 -10.63 -9.22
CA ARG A 135 11.80 -11.43 -8.81
C ARG A 135 11.44 -12.53 -7.82
N THR A 136 10.42 -12.31 -6.99
CA THR A 136 9.91 -13.28 -6.01
C THR A 136 8.71 -14.07 -6.51
N GLY A 137 8.27 -13.84 -7.75
CA GLY A 137 7.15 -14.55 -8.38
C GLY A 137 5.76 -14.18 -7.87
N TRP A 138 5.63 -13.09 -7.09
CA TRP A 138 4.33 -12.62 -6.56
C TRP A 138 3.39 -12.17 -7.66
N THR A 139 3.90 -11.62 -8.76
CA THR A 139 3.11 -11.24 -9.94
C THR A 139 2.41 -12.43 -10.62
N LYS A 140 2.86 -13.66 -10.35
CA LYS A 140 2.21 -14.89 -10.84
C LYS A 140 1.12 -15.42 -9.89
N LYS A 141 1.07 -14.90 -8.66
CA LYS A 141 0.17 -15.37 -7.59
C LYS A 141 -0.92 -14.35 -7.26
N ILE A 142 -0.57 -13.08 -7.24
CA ILE A 142 -1.48 -11.97 -6.95
C ILE A 142 -1.77 -11.23 -8.26
N SER A 143 -3.05 -11.12 -8.61
CA SER A 143 -3.52 -10.37 -9.78
C SER A 143 -3.63 -8.88 -9.43
N TYR A 144 -2.55 -8.14 -9.61
CA TYR A 144 -2.52 -6.68 -9.45
C TYR A 144 -3.26 -5.98 -10.59
N ASP A 145 -4.18 -5.08 -10.27
CA ASP A 145 -4.83 -4.21 -11.26
C ASP A 145 -3.89 -3.07 -11.69
N VAL A 146 -3.02 -2.62 -10.78
CA VAL A 146 -1.94 -1.65 -11.04
C VAL A 146 -0.69 -2.10 -10.32
N LEU A 147 0.46 -2.04 -10.98
CA LEU A 147 1.77 -2.29 -10.39
C LEU A 147 2.68 -1.06 -10.58
N ILE A 148 3.09 -0.45 -9.47
CA ILE A 148 4.04 0.66 -9.42
C ILE A 148 5.36 0.11 -8.92
N ASP A 149 6.35 0.02 -9.81
CA ASP A 149 7.72 -0.39 -9.46
C ASP A 149 8.68 0.79 -9.60
N THR A 150 9.44 1.08 -8.54
CA THR A 150 10.37 2.20 -8.47
C THR A 150 11.80 1.71 -8.31
N ASN A 151 12.70 2.20 -9.15
CA ASN A 151 14.14 1.97 -8.99
C ASN A 151 14.76 3.12 -8.19
N MET A 152 15.60 2.79 -7.22
CA MET A 152 16.26 3.75 -6.34
C MET A 152 17.77 3.53 -6.39
N GLU A 153 18.52 4.62 -6.55
CA GLU A 153 19.97 4.65 -6.63
C GLU A 153 20.51 5.64 -5.60
N THR A 154 21.65 5.32 -4.98
CA THR A 154 22.32 6.17 -3.99
C THR A 154 23.77 6.35 -4.39
N THR A 155 24.25 7.59 -4.41
CA THR A 155 25.67 7.92 -4.58
C THR A 155 26.20 8.48 -3.27
N VAL A 156 27.39 8.04 -2.87
CA VAL A 156 28.11 8.57 -1.70
C VAL A 156 29.39 9.21 -2.25
N SER A 157 29.60 10.48 -1.93
CA SER A 157 30.78 11.27 -2.32
C SER A 157 31.63 11.60 -1.12
#